data_AF-A0A1F2S0C0-F1
#
_entry.id   AF-A0A1F2S0C0-F1
#
_cell.length_a   1.000
_cell.length_b   1.000
_cell.length_c   1.000
_cell.angle_alpha   90.00
_cell.angle_beta   90.00
_cell.angle_gamma   90.00
#
_symmetry.space_group_name_H-M   'P 1'
#
loop_
_entity.id
_entity.type
_entity.pdbx_description
1 polymer ?
#
loop_
_entity_poly.entity_id
_entity_poly.type
_entity_poly.pdbx_seq_one_letter_code
_entity_poly.pdbx_strand_id
1 'polypeptide(L)'
;MRKPPLDDSANVSVDDISPSQIARLLGLALDDAWSRTGTGDGIALLERSLAQLCGGRESSDLLMSALSDTTPLEGLRYIKAEAKRLLERAPRGPQRDAAKVLYHLSIAQALVRFGVAISRIPPAKRCPLYRAFAEAFGDHPVGQVFARAAKGRQG
;
A
#
# COMPACT_ATOMS: atom_id res chain seq x y z
N MET A 1 15.13 16.89 -37.64
CA MET A 1 14.14 16.73 -36.56
C MET A 1 14.23 15.30 -36.04
N ARG A 2 14.79 15.08 -34.84
CA ARG A 2 14.80 13.75 -34.20
C ARG A 2 13.54 13.64 -33.34
N LYS A 3 12.72 12.61 -33.58
CA LYS A 3 11.64 12.22 -32.66
C LYS A 3 12.25 11.93 -31.27
N PRO A 4 11.62 12.37 -30.16
CA PRO A 4 12.02 11.88 -28.85
C PRO A 4 11.59 10.40 -28.73
N PRO A 5 12.40 9.51 -28.13
CA PRO A 5 11.89 8.22 -27.70
C PRO A 5 10.94 8.47 -26.52
N LEU A 6 9.65 8.25 -26.77
CA LEU A 6 8.68 7.99 -25.73
C LEU A 6 8.87 6.55 -25.24
N ASP A 7 8.77 6.42 -23.93
CA ASP A 7 8.41 5.21 -23.19
C ASP A 7 9.56 4.28 -22.74
N ASP A 8 10.30 4.77 -21.75
CA ASP A 8 10.81 3.94 -20.65
C ASP A 8 9.98 4.27 -19.39
N SER A 9 8.66 4.06 -19.45
CA SER A 9 7.89 3.82 -18.22
C SER A 9 8.41 2.51 -17.63
N ALA A 10 9.54 2.59 -16.92
CA ALA A 10 10.11 1.50 -16.15
C ALA A 10 8.94 0.80 -15.46
N ASN A 11 8.68 -0.46 -15.81
CA ASN A 11 7.54 -1.20 -15.31
C ASN A 11 7.71 -1.36 -13.80
N VAL A 12 7.23 -0.36 -13.04
CA VAL A 12 7.43 -0.25 -11.60
C VAL A 12 6.73 -1.45 -11.00
N SER A 13 7.49 -2.44 -10.55
CA SER A 13 6.91 -3.60 -9.87
C SER A 13 6.32 -3.15 -8.53
N VAL A 14 5.00 -2.96 -8.53
CA VAL A 14 4.19 -2.53 -7.38
C VAL A 14 3.68 -3.73 -6.58
N ASP A 15 3.61 -4.90 -7.22
CA ASP A 15 3.11 -6.13 -6.60
C ASP A 15 4.23 -6.97 -5.94
N ASP A 16 5.50 -6.71 -6.26
CA ASP A 16 6.65 -7.36 -5.62
C ASP A 16 7.10 -6.57 -4.39
N ILE A 17 6.42 -6.77 -3.26
CA ILE A 17 6.88 -6.30 -1.95
C ILE A 17 7.21 -7.51 -1.07
N SER A 18 8.44 -7.57 -0.57
CA SER A 18 8.91 -8.68 0.26
C SER A 18 8.46 -8.51 1.72
N PRO A 19 8.34 -9.60 2.50
CA PRO A 19 8.12 -9.52 3.94
C PRO A 19 9.13 -8.61 4.66
N SER A 20 10.39 -8.59 4.20
CA SER A 20 11.42 -7.71 4.75
C SER A 20 11.20 -6.22 4.47
N GLN A 21 10.56 -5.87 3.35
CA GLN A 21 10.15 -4.49 3.07
C GLN A 21 8.95 -4.09 3.95
N ILE A 22 8.01 -5.00 4.16
CA ILE A 22 6.88 -4.80 5.07
C ILE A 22 7.39 -4.60 6.50
N ALA A 23 8.31 -5.45 6.97
CA ALA A 23 8.92 -5.33 8.29
C ALA A 23 9.67 -4.00 8.48
N ARG A 24 10.46 -3.60 7.47
CA ARG A 24 11.17 -2.31 7.49
C ARG A 24 10.22 -1.12 7.61
N LEU A 25 9.09 -1.14 6.90
CA LEU A 25 8.06 -0.10 7.03
C LEU A 25 7.43 -0.04 8.42
N LEU A 26 7.42 -1.16 9.11
CA LEU A 26 6.88 -1.25 10.45
C LEU A 26 7.89 -0.90 11.54
N GLY A 27 9.09 -0.45 11.16
CA GLY A 27 10.20 -0.22 12.09
C GLY A 27 10.77 -1.52 12.66
N LEU A 28 10.29 -2.67 12.18
CA LEU A 28 10.75 -4.00 12.58
C LEU A 28 12.01 -4.30 11.77
N ALA A 29 13.15 -3.74 12.22
CA ALA A 29 14.45 -4.18 11.73
C ALA A 29 14.58 -5.68 12.08
N LEU A 30 14.75 -6.50 11.05
CA LEU A 30 14.81 -7.96 11.12
C LEU A 30 16.03 -8.43 11.91
N ASP A 31 15.93 -8.45 13.24
CA ASP A 31 16.72 -9.28 14.13
C ASP A 31 15.78 -9.96 15.13
N ASP A 32 15.57 -11.26 14.91
CA ASP A 32 15.07 -12.39 15.75
C ASP A 32 13.97 -12.20 16.81
N ALA A 33 13.49 -11.00 17.09
CA ALA A 33 12.57 -10.68 18.18
C ALA A 33 11.17 -10.34 17.65
N TRP A 34 10.63 -11.22 16.81
CA TRP A 34 9.26 -11.12 16.29
C TRP A 34 8.18 -11.38 17.36
N SER A 35 8.30 -10.83 18.58
CA SER A 35 7.38 -11.26 19.66
C SER A 35 6.83 -10.23 20.64
N ARG A 36 7.36 -9.00 20.87
CA ARG A 36 6.90 -8.27 22.08
C ARG A 36 6.67 -6.76 22.04
N THR A 37 6.93 -6.03 20.96
CA THR A 37 6.83 -4.56 21.01
C THR A 37 6.04 -3.98 19.83
N GLY A 38 4.72 -3.88 20.03
CA GLY A 38 3.84 -2.80 19.57
C GLY A 38 3.80 -2.45 18.07
N THR A 39 2.66 -2.69 17.44
CA THR A 39 2.25 -2.17 16.11
C THR A 39 2.30 -0.63 15.95
N GLY A 40 2.47 0.13 17.04
CA GLY A 40 2.42 1.60 17.04
C GLY A 40 3.55 2.29 16.28
N ASP A 41 4.78 1.77 16.32
CA ASP A 41 5.94 2.43 15.68
C ASP A 41 5.93 2.32 14.15
N GLY A 42 5.28 1.28 13.63
CA GLY A 42 5.21 1.01 12.21
C GLY A 42 4.24 1.90 11.43
N ILE A 43 3.11 2.26 12.03
CA ILE A 43 2.17 3.20 11.43
C ILE A 43 2.76 4.59 11.36
N ALA A 44 3.40 5.05 12.44
CA ALA A 44 4.10 6.33 12.45
C ALA A 44 5.22 6.39 11.39
N LEU A 45 5.90 5.28 11.10
CA LEU A 45 6.88 5.22 10.02
C LEU A 45 6.21 5.24 8.63
N LEU A 46 5.08 4.54 8.43
CA LEU A 46 4.30 4.61 7.19
C LEU A 46 3.84 6.05 6.90
N GLU A 47 3.22 6.71 7.87
CA GLU A 47 2.74 8.09 7.75
C GLU A 47 3.87 9.06 7.46
N ARG A 48 4.99 8.98 8.21
CA ARG A 48 6.18 9.81 7.96
C ARG A 48 6.78 9.57 6.58
N SER A 49 6.84 8.32 6.12
CA SER A 49 7.38 7.97 4.81
C SER A 49 6.52 8.51 3.67
N LEU A 50 5.19 8.46 3.81
CA LEU A 50 4.28 9.08 2.85
C LEU A 50 4.39 10.62 2.89
N ALA A 51 4.49 11.23 4.08
CA ALA A 51 4.66 12.66 4.23
C ALA A 51 5.93 13.19 3.57
N GLN A 52 7.04 12.47 3.70
CA GLN A 52 8.29 12.82 3.02
C GLN A 52 8.18 12.73 1.49
N LEU A 53 7.36 11.80 0.97
CA LEU A 53 7.16 11.65 -0.47
C LEU A 53 6.25 12.71 -1.09
N CYS A 54 5.16 13.04 -0.39
CA CYS A 54 4.18 14.00 -0.88
C CYS A 54 4.52 15.45 -0.50
N GLY A 55 5.56 15.67 0.31
CA GLY A 55 5.91 17.02 0.79
C GLY A 55 5.02 17.51 1.94
N GLY A 56 4.38 16.62 2.70
CA GLY A 56 3.59 16.94 3.89
C GLY A 56 2.12 16.51 3.80
N ARG A 57 1.20 17.44 4.14
CA ARG A 57 -0.22 17.22 4.50
C ARG A 57 -1.03 16.32 3.54
N GLU A 58 -0.75 16.42 2.24
CA GLU A 58 -1.45 15.65 1.20
C GLU A 58 -1.31 14.13 1.36
N SER A 59 -0.25 13.66 2.01
CA SER A 59 0.00 12.23 2.26
C SER A 59 -0.95 11.61 3.29
N SER A 60 -1.21 12.33 4.38
CA SER A 60 -2.13 11.90 5.44
C SER A 60 -3.55 11.82 4.89
N ASP A 61 -3.89 12.76 4.01
CA ASP A 61 -5.20 12.78 3.35
C ASP A 61 -5.39 11.58 2.42
N LEU A 62 -4.36 11.16 1.68
CA LEU A 62 -4.42 9.97 0.82
C LEU A 62 -4.58 8.67 1.64
N LEU A 63 -3.82 8.51 2.73
CA LEU A 63 -3.93 7.34 3.59
C LEU A 63 -5.29 7.28 4.29
N MET A 64 -5.73 8.39 4.88
CA MET A 64 -7.04 8.48 5.54
C MET A 64 -8.19 8.29 4.55
N SER A 65 -8.08 8.83 3.33
CA SER A 65 -9.05 8.59 2.26
C SER A 65 -9.06 7.13 1.82
N ALA A 66 -7.91 6.44 1.78
CA ALA A 66 -7.86 5.03 1.45
C ALA A 66 -8.51 4.15 2.53
N LEU A 67 -8.45 4.57 3.79
CA LEU A 67 -9.06 3.89 4.93
C LEU A 67 -10.55 4.22 5.11
N SER A 68 -10.99 5.38 4.65
CA SER A 68 -12.36 5.83 4.86
C SER A 68 -13.39 4.93 4.16
N ASP A 69 -14.46 4.63 4.89
CA ASP A 69 -15.64 3.94 4.40
C ASP A 69 -16.58 4.84 3.60
N THR A 70 -16.30 6.14 3.50
CA THR A 70 -17.06 7.10 2.69
C THR A 70 -16.40 7.43 1.35
N THR A 71 -15.12 7.09 1.17
CA THR A 71 -14.40 7.36 -0.09
C THR A 71 -15.08 6.62 -1.25
N PRO A 72 -15.47 7.30 -2.34
CA PRO A 72 -16.11 6.65 -3.48
C PRO A 72 -15.11 5.77 -4.26
N LEU A 73 -15.61 4.85 -5.08
CA LEU A 73 -14.78 3.97 -5.91
C LEU A 73 -13.80 4.75 -6.80
N GLU A 74 -14.25 5.87 -7.39
CA GLU A 74 -13.39 6.75 -8.19
C GLU A 74 -12.29 7.41 -7.35
N GLY A 75 -12.57 7.72 -6.08
CA GLY A 75 -11.54 8.18 -5.14
C GLY A 75 -10.47 7.11 -4.91
N LEU A 76 -10.85 5.85 -4.77
CA LEU A 76 -9.90 4.74 -4.63
C LEU A 76 -9.08 4.52 -5.91
N ARG A 77 -9.68 4.70 -7.09
CA ARG A 77 -8.95 4.68 -8.38
C ARG A 77 -7.93 5.80 -8.46
N TYR A 78 -8.30 7.00 -8.02
CA TYR A 78 -7.40 8.16 -7.95
C TYR A 78 -6.22 7.88 -7.02
N ILE A 79 -6.48 7.44 -5.77
CA ILE A 79 -5.43 7.12 -4.79
C ILE A 79 -4.48 6.05 -5.35
N LYS A 80 -5.01 5.01 -6.00
CA LYS A 80 -4.20 3.98 -6.67
C LYS A 80 -3.27 4.59 -7.73
N ALA A 81 -3.80 5.48 -8.56
CA ALA A 81 -3.02 6.13 -9.62
C ALA A 81 -1.94 7.05 -9.03
N GLU A 82 -2.25 7.78 -7.97
CA GLU A 82 -1.30 8.65 -7.30
C GLU A 82 -0.20 7.84 -6.61
N ALA A 83 -0.54 6.75 -5.94
CA ALA A 83 0.43 5.83 -5.36
C ALA A 83 1.42 5.29 -6.41
N LYS A 84 0.97 5.04 -7.65
CA LYS A 84 1.87 4.66 -8.76
C LYS A 84 2.84 5.78 -9.12
N ARG A 85 2.37 7.03 -9.25
CA ARG A 85 3.24 8.18 -9.52
C ARG A 85 4.26 8.40 -8.41
N LEU A 86 3.85 8.21 -7.15
CA LEU A 86 4.77 8.27 -6.01
C LEU A 86 5.85 7.18 -6.09
N LEU A 87 5.51 5.98 -6.57
CA LEU A 87 6.49 4.91 -6.79
C LEU A 87 7.48 5.22 -7.90
N GLU A 88 7.08 5.95 -8.93
CA GLU A 88 8.00 6.42 -9.99
C GLU A 88 8.98 7.46 -9.45
N ARG A 89 8.53 8.30 -8.51
CA ARG A 89 9.35 9.32 -7.85
C ARG A 89 10.24 8.77 -6.73
N ALA A 90 9.91 7.61 -6.18
CA ALA A 90 10.62 6.99 -5.06
C ALA A 90 11.58 5.87 -5.54
N PRO A 91 12.89 6.14 -5.69
CA PRO A 91 13.80 5.17 -6.29
C PRO A 91 13.91 3.89 -5.47
N ARG A 92 14.08 3.96 -4.13
CA ARG A 92 14.15 2.83 -3.18
C ARG A 92 13.83 3.29 -1.75
N GLY A 93 13.69 2.33 -0.82
CA GLY A 93 13.63 2.59 0.62
C GLY A 93 12.22 2.73 1.19
N PRO A 94 12.11 3.19 2.45
CA PRO A 94 10.84 3.26 3.19
C PRO A 94 9.74 4.04 2.46
N GLN A 95 10.12 5.10 1.76
CA GLN A 95 9.21 5.88 0.91
C GLN A 95 8.58 5.02 -0.18
N ARG A 96 9.40 4.29 -0.94
CA ARG A 96 8.92 3.41 -2.01
C ARG A 96 8.03 2.31 -1.43
N ASP A 97 8.45 1.71 -0.32
CA ASP A 97 7.66 0.67 0.33
C ASP A 97 6.30 1.23 0.80
N ALA A 98 6.26 2.46 1.32
CA ALA A 98 5.04 3.13 1.79
C ALA A 98 4.06 3.41 0.64
N ALA A 99 4.56 3.87 -0.50
CA ALA A 99 3.74 4.06 -1.69
C ALA A 99 3.19 2.73 -2.22
N LYS A 100 3.91 1.60 -2.07
CA LYS A 100 3.37 0.27 -2.38
C LYS A 100 2.23 -0.10 -1.43
N VAL A 101 2.35 0.18 -0.12
CA VAL A 101 1.27 -0.06 0.84
C VAL A 101 0.02 0.74 0.46
N LEU A 102 0.17 2.03 0.17
CA LEU A 102 -0.96 2.88 -0.25
C LEU A 102 -1.62 2.35 -1.54
N TYR A 103 -0.81 1.92 -2.50
CA TYR A 103 -1.29 1.28 -3.72
C TYR A 103 -2.15 0.05 -3.42
N HIS A 104 -1.64 -0.88 -2.61
CA HIS A 104 -2.38 -2.11 -2.26
C HIS A 104 -3.60 -1.84 -1.38
N LEU A 105 -3.52 -0.86 -0.47
CA LEU A 105 -4.62 -0.49 0.42
C LEU A 105 -5.83 0.00 -0.38
N SER A 106 -5.60 0.85 -1.38
CA SER A 106 -6.69 1.34 -2.26
C SER A 106 -7.36 0.21 -3.05
N ILE A 107 -6.60 -0.79 -3.50
CA ILE A 107 -7.13 -1.97 -4.20
C ILE A 107 -7.90 -2.87 -3.23
N ALA A 108 -7.34 -3.13 -2.06
CA ALA A 108 -7.96 -3.94 -1.02
C ALA A 108 -9.29 -3.31 -0.58
N GLN A 109 -9.32 -2.00 -0.36
CA GLN A 109 -10.53 -1.28 0.02
C GLN A 109 -11.59 -1.31 -1.09
N ALA A 110 -11.19 -1.14 -2.36
CA ALA A 110 -12.12 -1.24 -3.49
C ALA A 110 -12.74 -2.64 -3.60
N LEU A 111 -11.94 -3.68 -3.37
CA LEU A 111 -12.40 -5.07 -3.35
C LEU A 111 -13.36 -5.32 -2.18
N VAL A 112 -13.00 -4.90 -0.97
CA VAL A 112 -13.78 -5.16 0.25
C VAL A 112 -15.13 -4.45 0.21
N ARG A 113 -15.15 -3.16 -0.16
CA ARG A 113 -16.37 -2.34 -0.12
C ARG A 113 -17.26 -2.57 -1.33
N PHE A 114 -16.68 -2.57 -2.52
CA PHE A 114 -17.45 -2.58 -3.76
C PHE A 114 -17.44 -3.92 -4.48
N GLY A 115 -16.59 -4.88 -4.09
CA GLY A 115 -16.39 -6.12 -4.84
C GLY A 115 -15.70 -5.91 -6.19
N VAL A 116 -15.10 -4.74 -6.42
CA VAL A 116 -14.53 -4.35 -7.72
C VAL A 116 -13.01 -4.49 -7.70
N ALA A 117 -12.48 -5.26 -8.65
CA ALA A 117 -11.05 -5.29 -8.93
C ALA A 117 -10.65 -4.05 -9.75
N ILE A 118 -10.06 -3.05 -9.10
CA ILE A 118 -9.52 -1.86 -9.78
C ILE A 118 -8.11 -2.07 -10.34
N SER A 119 -7.61 -3.30 -10.34
CA SER A 119 -6.27 -3.69 -10.83
C SER A 119 -6.34 -4.87 -11.80
N ARG A 120 -5.39 -4.92 -12.75
CA ARG A 120 -5.34 -5.95 -13.79
C ARG A 120 -4.93 -7.33 -13.25
N ILE A 121 -4.15 -7.36 -12.18
CA ILE A 121 -3.80 -8.63 -11.52
C ILE A 121 -5.01 -9.08 -10.69
N PRO A 122 -5.40 -10.37 -10.76
CA PRO A 122 -6.52 -10.89 -9.99
C PRO A 122 -6.32 -10.76 -8.48
N PRO A 123 -7.38 -10.51 -7.70
CA PRO A 123 -7.33 -10.51 -6.23
C PRO A 123 -6.69 -11.76 -5.63
N ALA A 124 -6.98 -12.95 -6.18
CA ALA A 124 -6.45 -14.23 -5.69
C ALA A 124 -4.90 -14.26 -5.68
N LYS A 125 -4.25 -13.63 -6.67
CA LYS A 125 -2.78 -13.53 -6.72
C LYS A 125 -2.20 -12.60 -5.64
N ARG A 126 -3.02 -11.74 -5.03
CA ARG A 126 -2.62 -10.85 -3.94
C ARG A 126 -2.96 -11.36 -2.55
N CYS A 127 -3.75 -12.43 -2.42
CA CYS A 127 -4.13 -12.97 -1.11
C CYS A 127 -2.94 -13.26 -0.19
N PRO A 128 -1.84 -13.89 -0.65
CA PRO A 128 -0.66 -14.10 0.21
C PRO A 128 -0.07 -12.79 0.72
N LEU A 129 0.03 -11.79 -0.17
CA LEU A 129 0.53 -10.47 0.17
C LEU A 129 -0.39 -9.74 1.18
N TYR A 130 -1.70 -9.81 0.99
CA TYR A 130 -2.66 -9.18 1.90
C TYR A 130 -2.69 -9.87 3.26
N ARG A 131 -2.43 -11.18 3.35
CA ARG A 131 -2.23 -11.85 4.65
C ARG A 131 -0.98 -11.34 5.35
N ALA A 132 0.12 -11.20 4.63
CA ALA A 132 1.36 -10.65 5.19
C ALA A 132 1.15 -9.21 5.70
N PHE A 133 0.45 -8.35 4.95
CA PHE A 133 0.11 -7.02 5.44
C PHE A 133 -0.83 -7.07 6.67
N ALA A 134 -1.85 -7.93 6.66
CA ALA A 134 -2.77 -8.05 7.77
C ALA A 134 -2.07 -8.47 9.07
N GLU A 135 -1.18 -9.46 8.99
CA GLU A 135 -0.36 -9.90 10.11
C GLU A 135 0.55 -8.77 10.61
N ALA A 136 1.20 -8.09 9.68
CA ALA A 136 2.20 -7.08 10.02
C ALA A 136 1.58 -5.80 10.62
N PHE A 137 0.39 -5.38 10.15
CA PHE A 137 -0.35 -4.24 10.71
C PHE A 137 -1.25 -4.60 11.91
N GLY A 138 -1.46 -5.89 12.18
CA GLY A 138 -2.31 -6.37 13.28
C GLY A 138 -3.72 -5.77 13.26
N ASP A 139 -4.20 -5.37 14.44
CA ASP A 139 -5.55 -4.80 14.62
C ASP A 139 -5.70 -3.35 14.12
N HIS A 140 -4.65 -2.74 13.55
CA HIS A 140 -4.76 -1.41 12.97
C HIS A 140 -5.76 -1.40 11.78
N PRO A 141 -6.50 -0.30 11.52
CA PRO A 141 -7.44 -0.22 10.38
C PRO A 141 -6.84 -0.65 9.03
N VAL A 142 -5.58 -0.33 8.76
CA VAL A 142 -4.84 -0.81 7.58
C VAL A 142 -4.80 -2.35 7.53
N GLY A 143 -4.42 -2.98 8.64
CA GLY A 143 -4.37 -4.45 8.77
C GLY A 143 -5.74 -5.09 8.61
N GLN A 144 -6.78 -4.47 9.18
CA GLN A 144 -8.16 -4.96 9.05
C GLN A 144 -8.66 -4.94 7.59
N VAL A 145 -8.36 -3.89 6.82
CA VAL A 145 -8.72 -3.84 5.38
C VAL A 145 -8.05 -4.98 4.62
N PHE A 146 -6.75 -5.21 4.85
CA PHE A 146 -6.03 -6.30 4.22
C PHE A 146 -6.52 -7.69 4.66
N ALA A 147 -6.85 -7.86 5.94
CA ALA A 147 -7.41 -9.11 6.47
C ALA A 147 -8.74 -9.45 5.79
N ARG A 148 -9.62 -8.45 5.61
CA ARG A 148 -10.89 -8.60 4.90
C ARG A 148 -10.67 -8.91 3.42
N ALA A 149 -9.75 -8.21 2.76
CA ALA A 149 -9.45 -8.45 1.35
C ALA A 149 -8.85 -9.85 1.11
N ALA A 150 -8.03 -10.36 2.04
CA ALA A 150 -7.42 -11.69 1.96
C ALA A 150 -8.40 -12.85 2.15
N LYS A 151 -9.51 -12.62 2.86
CA LYS A 151 -10.59 -13.62 3.05
C LYS A 151 -11.47 -13.78 1.80
N GLY A 152 -11.48 -12.80 0.90
CA GLY A 152 -12.40 -12.73 -0.24
C GLY A 152 -13.85 -12.51 0.23
N ARG A 153 -14.73 -12.08 -0.68
CA ARG A 153 -16.17 -12.22 -0.41
C ARG A 153 -16.50 -13.71 -0.50
N GLN A 154 -16.91 -14.31 0.61
CA GLN A 154 -17.87 -15.40 0.56
C GLN A 154 -19.21 -14.73 0.23
N GLY A 155 -19.64 -14.85 -1.02
CA GLY A 155 -20.86 -14.25 -1.55
C GLY A 155 -21.00 -14.59 -3.01
#